data_AF-A0A2H1VQG4-F1
#
_entry.id   AF-A0A2H1VQG4-F1
#
_cell.length_a   1.000
_cell.length_b   1.000
_cell.length_c   1.000
_cell.angle_alpha   90.00
_cell.angle_beta   90.00
_cell.angle_gamma   90.00
#
_symmetry.space_group_name_H-M   'P 1'
#
loop_
_entity.id
_entity.type
_entity.pdbx_description
1 polymer ?
#
loop_
_entity_poly.entity_id
_entity_poly.type
_entity_poly.pdbx_seq_one_letter_code
_entity_poly.pdbx_strand_id
1 'polypeptide(L)'
;MILADALVTLDVKNNYDLSGKVLLIPVKSNGDSAIHLKNTLLHIRFWYEHVEGADGKIFWKIYKHDIKYEVEKASFRLENLLNDPTLGDQISKILNEMWRKIVADVGPSICQSLSTAVVENLSVLLEQVPYDELLPE
;
A
#
# COMPACT_ATOMS: atom_id res chain seq x y z
N MET A 1 12.32 -9.71 -15.73
CA MET A 1 11.73 -8.59 -14.96
C MET A 1 10.45 -8.19 -15.65
N ILE A 2 9.35 -8.07 -14.90
CA ILE A 2 8.05 -7.58 -15.38
C ILE A 2 7.89 -6.13 -14.94
N LEU A 3 7.37 -5.32 -15.85
CA LEU A 3 6.96 -3.94 -15.60
C LEU A 3 5.46 -3.85 -15.84
N ALA A 4 4.74 -3.20 -14.93
CA ALA A 4 3.32 -2.92 -15.08
C ALA A 4 3.01 -1.54 -14.53
N ASP A 5 2.20 -0.78 -15.28
CA ASP A 5 1.65 0.48 -14.82
C ASP A 5 0.15 0.32 -14.58
N ALA A 6 -0.35 0.90 -13.50
CA ALA A 6 -1.77 0.85 -13.16
C ALA A 6 -2.26 2.20 -12.63
N LEU A 7 -3.36 2.70 -13.17
CA LEU A 7 -4.06 3.85 -12.61
C LEU A 7 -5.23 3.36 -11.78
N VAL A 8 -5.18 3.57 -10.48
CA VAL A 8 -6.17 3.03 -9.53
C VAL A 8 -6.69 4.09 -8.57
N THR A 9 -7.87 3.85 -8.02
CA THR A 9 -8.34 4.54 -6.81
C THR A 9 -8.32 3.53 -5.67
N LEU A 10 -7.71 3.90 -4.55
CA LEU A 10 -7.52 3.00 -3.41
C LEU A 10 -8.31 3.52 -2.21
N ASP A 11 -9.12 2.63 -1.63
CA ASP A 11 -9.84 2.85 -0.39
C ASP A 11 -9.28 1.91 0.67
N VAL A 12 -8.57 2.47 1.66
CA VAL A 12 -7.97 1.71 2.75
C VAL A 12 -8.77 1.97 4.01
N LYS A 13 -9.35 0.92 4.59
CA LYS A 13 -10.05 0.96 5.88
C LYS A 13 -9.27 0.15 6.89
N ASN A 14 -9.00 0.73 8.05
CA ASN A 14 -8.22 0.05 9.08
C ASN A 14 -8.52 0.59 10.47
N ASN A 15 -8.15 -0.15 11.50
CA ASN A 15 -8.03 0.37 12.85
C ASN A 15 -6.64 0.99 13.01
N TYR A 16 -6.58 2.23 13.47
CA TYR A 16 -5.33 2.95 13.67
C TYR A 16 -5.02 3.12 15.16
N ASP A 17 -3.73 3.14 15.48
CA ASP A 17 -3.20 3.61 16.75
C ASP A 17 -2.10 4.64 16.44
N LEU A 18 -2.40 5.90 16.75
CA LEU A 18 -1.53 7.03 16.53
C LEU A 18 -1.00 7.53 17.88
N SER A 19 0.31 7.43 18.06
CA SER A 19 1.02 8.06 19.16
C SER A 19 2.22 8.82 18.60
N GLY A 20 2.16 10.15 18.65
CA GLY A 20 3.21 10.97 18.06
C GLY A 20 2.91 12.45 18.09
N LYS A 21 3.43 13.18 17.10
CA LYS A 21 3.14 14.59 16.91
C LYS A 21 2.64 14.82 15.49
N VAL A 22 1.48 15.45 15.37
CA VAL A 22 1.05 16.04 14.10
C VAL A 22 1.62 17.45 14.07
N LEU A 23 2.64 17.66 13.23
CA LEU A 23 3.51 18.85 13.27
C LEU A 23 4.20 19.01 14.63
N LEU A 24 3.64 19.84 15.52
CA LEU A 24 4.15 20.12 16.87
C LEU A 24 3.17 19.66 17.96
N ILE A 25 1.93 19.29 17.59
CA ILE A 25 0.87 18.96 18.52
C ILE A 25 1.01 17.48 18.90
N PRO A 26 1.23 17.13 20.17
CA PRO A 26 1.21 15.74 20.59
C PRO A 26 -0.18 15.17 20.40
N VAL A 27 -0.28 14.06 19.68
CA VAL A 27 -1.53 13.36 19.42
C VAL A 27 -1.38 11.93 19.91
N LYS A 28 -2.31 11.52 20.77
CA LYS A 28 -2.54 10.11 21.12
C LYS A 28 -4.00 9.80 20.82
N SER A 29 -4.23 8.92 19.87
CA SER A 29 -5.58 8.59 19.42
C SER A 29 -5.61 7.23 18.74
N ASN A 30 -6.74 6.55 18.83
CA ASN A 30 -6.97 5.28 18.18
C ASN A 30 -8.45 5.17 17.80
N GLY A 31 -8.74 4.36 16.80
CA GLY A 31 -10.10 4.18 16.32
C GLY A 31 -10.11 3.67 14.89
N ASP A 32 -11.25 3.86 14.22
CA ASP A 32 -11.37 3.53 12.81
C ASP A 32 -10.75 4.63 11.95
N SER A 33 -10.15 4.20 10.84
CA SER A 33 -9.55 5.07 9.84
C SER A 33 -10.03 4.70 8.45
N ALA A 34 -10.16 5.72 7.60
CA ALA A 34 -10.35 5.56 6.17
C ALA A 34 -9.38 6.49 5.43
N ILE A 35 -8.66 5.92 4.47
CA ILE A 35 -7.76 6.65 3.58
C ILE A 35 -8.27 6.42 2.16
N HIS A 36 -8.48 7.52 1.45
CA HIS A 36 -8.90 7.49 0.06
C HIS A 36 -7.79 8.11 -0.80
N LEU A 37 -7.21 7.34 -1.70
CA LEU A 37 -6.17 7.77 -2.65
C LEU A 37 -6.74 7.75 -4.06
N LYS A 38 -7.07 8.91 -4.58
CA LYS A 38 -7.68 9.07 -5.91
C LYS A 38 -6.60 9.17 -6.99
N ASN A 39 -6.84 8.52 -8.12
CA ASN A 39 -6.00 8.58 -9.32
C ASN A 39 -4.53 8.34 -8.96
N THR A 40 -4.27 7.24 -8.27
CA THR A 40 -2.94 6.80 -7.91
C THR A 40 -2.35 6.03 -9.08
N LEU A 41 -1.31 6.60 -9.70
CA LEU A 41 -0.53 5.89 -10.71
C LEU A 41 0.50 5.04 -9.99
N LEU A 42 0.49 3.73 -10.24
CA LEU A 42 1.45 2.77 -9.72
C LEU A 42 2.40 2.35 -10.85
N HIS A 43 3.69 2.30 -10.52
CA HIS A 43 4.74 1.75 -11.36
C HIS A 43 5.32 0.53 -10.65
N ILE A 44 4.91 -0.64 -11.10
CA ILE A 44 5.19 -1.92 -10.45
C ILE A 44 6.33 -2.62 -11.20
N ARG A 45 7.29 -3.13 -10.44
CA ARG A 45 8.42 -3.90 -10.95
C ARG A 45 8.54 -5.20 -10.18
N PHE A 46 8.52 -6.32 -10.90
CA PHE A 46 8.78 -7.64 -10.35
C PHE A 46 10.02 -8.24 -11.00
N TRP A 47 10.94 -8.75 -10.18
CA TRP A 47 12.02 -9.60 -10.63
C TRP A 47 11.73 -11.02 -10.21
N TYR A 48 11.84 -11.92 -11.19
CA TYR A 48 11.55 -13.32 -11.03
C TYR A 48 12.71 -14.16 -11.58
N GLU A 49 12.80 -15.38 -11.09
CA GLU A 49 13.68 -16.42 -11.59
C GLU A 49 12.86 -17.66 -11.96
N HIS A 50 13.43 -18.51 -12.82
CA HIS A 50 12.87 -19.82 -13.11
C HIS A 50 13.36 -20.80 -12.06
N VAL A 51 12.44 -21.59 -11.52
CA VAL A 51 12.74 -22.66 -10.56
C VAL A 51 12.15 -23.95 -11.09
N GLU A 52 12.95 -25.01 -11.09
CA GLU A 52 12.49 -26.34 -11.49
C GLU A 52 11.75 -27.02 -10.33
N GLY A 53 10.52 -27.47 -10.60
CA GLY A 53 9.71 -28.24 -9.67
C GLY A 53 10.11 -29.71 -9.60
N ALA A 54 9.55 -30.44 -8.64
CA ALA A 54 9.85 -31.87 -8.45
C ALA A 54 9.40 -32.75 -9.64
N ASP A 55 8.49 -32.25 -10.47
CA ASP A 55 7.98 -32.88 -11.69
C ASP A 55 8.75 -32.48 -12.95
N GLY A 56 9.83 -31.69 -12.81
CA GLY A 56 10.63 -31.17 -13.92
C GLY A 56 10.00 -29.98 -14.66
N LYS A 57 8.83 -29.49 -14.21
CA LYS A 57 8.22 -28.28 -14.77
C LYS A 57 8.91 -27.03 -14.26
N ILE A 58 8.89 -25.97 -15.05
CA ILE A 58 9.47 -24.69 -14.69
C ILE A 58 8.39 -23.80 -14.07
N PHE A 59 8.69 -23.20 -12.93
CA PHE A 59 7.84 -22.27 -12.21
C PHE A 59 8.51 -20.90 -12.10
N TRP A 60 7.71 -19.87 -11.83
CA TRP A 60 8.22 -18.53 -11.56
C TRP A 60 8.33 -18.29 -10.07
N LYS A 61 9.45 -17.73 -9.64
CA LYS A 61 9.65 -17.28 -8.26
C LYS A 61 10.02 -15.82 -8.23
N ILE A 62 9.19 -15.00 -7.58
CA ILE A 62 9.50 -13.59 -7.36
C ILE A 62 10.55 -13.50 -6.24
N TYR A 63 11.71 -12.90 -6.52
CA TYR A 63 12.75 -12.68 -5.51
C TYR A 63 12.90 -11.22 -5.10
N LYS A 64 12.31 -10.30 -5.88
CA LYS A 64 12.31 -8.87 -5.58
C LYS A 64 11.12 -8.19 -6.22
N HIS A 65 10.58 -7.19 -5.52
CA HIS A 65 9.59 -6.27 -6.05
C HIS A 65 9.89 -4.84 -5.64
N ASP A 66 9.43 -3.89 -6.44
CA ASP A 66 9.49 -2.46 -6.17
C ASP A 66 8.23 -1.81 -6.73
N ILE A 67 7.61 -0.92 -5.96
CA ILE A 67 6.43 -0.17 -6.38
C ILE A 67 6.70 1.30 -6.12
N LYS A 68 6.71 2.09 -7.19
CA LYS A 68 6.64 3.55 -7.10
C LYS A 68 5.21 3.99 -7.36
N TYR A 69 4.83 5.12 -6.78
CA TYR A 69 3.48 5.62 -6.92
C TYR A 69 3.43 7.14 -6.95
N GLU A 70 2.44 7.66 -7.65
CA GLU A 70 2.10 9.08 -7.72
C GLU A 70 0.63 9.23 -7.38
N VAL A 71 0.33 9.93 -6.29
CA VAL A 71 -1.05 10.16 -5.84
C VAL A 71 -1.49 11.54 -6.31
N GLU A 72 -2.61 11.62 -7.05
CA GLU A 72 -3.19 12.90 -7.45
C GLU A 72 -3.82 13.62 -6.25
N LYS A 73 -4.57 12.88 -5.43
CA LYS A 73 -5.23 13.40 -4.22
C LYS A 73 -5.39 12.31 -3.16
N ALA A 74 -5.09 12.64 -1.92
CA ALA A 74 -5.42 11.82 -0.76
C ALA A 74 -6.39 12.53 0.18
N SER A 75 -7.24 11.77 0.85
CA SER A 75 -8.01 12.24 2.02
C SER A 75 -7.94 11.23 3.15
N PHE A 76 -7.86 11.75 4.36
CA PHE A 76 -7.73 10.97 5.59
C PHE A 76 -8.92 11.25 6.50
N ARG A 77 -9.52 10.18 7.01
CA ARG A 77 -10.51 10.22 8.06
C ARG A 77 -10.00 9.37 9.21
N LEU A 78 -9.88 9.99 10.39
CA LEU A 78 -9.47 9.33 11.62
C LEU A 78 -10.55 9.60 12.66
N GLU A 79 -11.17 8.55 13.19
CA GLU A 79 -12.17 8.66 14.26
C GLU A 79 -11.50 8.85 15.62
N ASN A 80 -12.22 9.46 16.58
CA ASN A 80 -11.78 9.68 17.97
C ASN A 80 -10.49 10.49 18.13
N LEU A 81 -10.20 11.40 17.19
CA LEU A 81 -9.04 12.30 17.29
C LEU A 81 -9.11 13.12 18.59
N LEU A 82 -8.09 12.96 19.43
CA LEU A 82 -7.91 13.65 20.72
C LEU A 82 -9.07 13.51 21.72
N ASN A 83 -10.07 12.66 21.45
CA ASN A 83 -11.34 12.58 22.17
C ASN A 83 -12.05 13.95 22.35
N ASP A 84 -11.75 14.93 21.49
CA ASP A 84 -12.32 16.27 21.50
C ASP A 84 -12.76 16.63 20.08
N PRO A 85 -14.06 16.87 19.83
CA PRO A 85 -14.56 17.15 18.49
C PRO A 85 -13.95 18.41 17.85
N THR A 86 -13.70 19.44 18.64
CA THR A 86 -13.20 20.73 18.12
C THR A 86 -11.74 20.61 17.70
N LEU A 87 -10.91 20.00 18.54
CA LEU A 87 -9.50 19.75 18.21
C LEU A 87 -9.36 18.67 17.12
N GLY A 88 -10.23 17.65 17.15
CA GLY A 88 -10.29 16.61 16.14
C GLY A 88 -10.55 17.17 14.74
N ASP A 89 -11.51 18.09 14.61
CA ASP A 89 -11.80 18.78 13.34
C ASP A 89 -10.61 19.60 12.83
N GLN A 90 -9.89 20.29 13.72
CA GLN A 90 -8.69 21.06 13.35
C GLN A 90 -7.57 20.14 12.85
N ILE A 91 -7.30 19.03 13.55
CA ILE A 91 -6.29 18.06 13.15
C ILE A 91 -6.68 17.38 11.83
N SER A 92 -7.94 17.00 11.66
CA SER A 92 -8.45 16.42 10.42
C SER A 92 -8.25 17.35 9.23
N LYS A 93 -8.55 18.66 9.38
CA LYS A 93 -8.26 19.67 8.35
C LYS A 93 -6.79 19.74 8.02
N ILE A 94 -5.91 19.83 9.03
CA ILE A 94 -4.46 19.89 8.82
C ILE A 94 -3.96 18.65 8.07
N LEU A 95 -4.40 17.44 8.44
CA LEU A 95 -4.01 16.20 7.77
C LEU A 95 -4.43 16.20 6.28
N ASN A 96 -5.64 16.66 5.99
CA ASN A 96 -6.16 16.72 4.63
C ASN A 96 -5.58 17.87 3.80
N GLU A 97 -5.25 19.01 4.40
CA GLU A 97 -4.55 20.11 3.72
C GLU A 97 -3.11 19.73 3.42
N MET A 98 -2.46 19.04 4.36
CA MET A 98 -1.07 18.59 4.25
C MET A 98 -0.92 17.18 3.68
N TRP A 99 -1.93 16.69 2.98
CA TRP A 99 -2.01 15.29 2.55
C TRP A 99 -0.77 14.82 1.79
N ARG A 100 -0.15 15.69 0.96
CA ARG A 100 1.06 15.36 0.20
C ARG A 100 2.23 15.00 1.11
N LYS A 101 2.41 15.77 2.19
CA LYS A 101 3.47 15.52 3.17
C LYS A 101 3.18 14.24 3.95
N ILE A 102 1.93 14.03 4.36
CA ILE A 102 1.54 12.79 5.04
C ILE A 102 1.80 11.58 4.16
N VAL A 103 1.38 11.61 2.89
CA VAL A 103 1.67 10.53 1.92
C VAL A 103 3.18 10.31 1.76
N ALA A 104 4.00 11.37 1.71
CA ALA A 104 5.45 11.23 1.62
C ALA A 104 6.06 10.59 2.89
N ASP A 105 5.54 10.92 4.06
CA ASP A 105 6.07 10.44 5.35
C ASP A 105 5.62 8.99 5.67
N VAL A 106 4.34 8.66 5.47
CA VAL A 106 3.77 7.36 5.89
C VAL A 106 3.44 6.41 4.73
N GLY A 107 3.26 6.95 3.52
CA GLY A 107 2.90 6.17 2.34
C GLY A 107 3.90 5.06 1.98
N PRO A 108 5.23 5.25 2.07
CA PRO A 108 6.18 4.17 1.79
C PRO A 108 5.99 2.93 2.66
N SER A 109 5.71 3.12 3.95
CA SER A 109 5.46 2.00 4.89
C SER A 109 4.19 1.24 4.53
N ILE A 110 3.10 1.97 4.27
CA ILE A 110 1.81 1.39 3.84
C ILE A 110 1.97 0.63 2.51
N CYS A 111 2.65 1.24 1.54
CA CYS A 111 2.93 0.62 0.24
C CYS A 111 3.73 -0.67 0.40
N GLN A 112 4.75 -0.67 1.25
CA GLN A 112 5.55 -1.87 1.51
C GLN A 112 4.66 -2.99 2.09
N SER A 113 3.88 -2.71 3.14
CA SER A 113 2.99 -3.69 3.76
C SER A 113 1.97 -4.28 2.78
N LEU A 114 1.31 -3.43 1.99
CA LEU A 114 0.35 -3.89 0.98
C LEU A 114 1.03 -4.70 -0.14
N SER A 115 2.19 -4.23 -0.63
CA SER A 115 2.93 -4.92 -1.69
C SER A 115 3.41 -6.30 -1.26
N THR A 116 3.89 -6.44 -0.02
CA THR A 116 4.30 -7.74 0.53
C THR A 116 3.13 -8.70 0.58
N ALA A 117 1.97 -8.29 1.09
CA ALA A 117 0.78 -9.15 1.13
C ALA A 117 0.31 -9.59 -0.27
N VAL A 118 0.39 -8.70 -1.27
CA VAL A 118 0.07 -9.05 -2.65
C VAL A 118 1.07 -10.06 -3.22
N VAL A 119 2.37 -9.85 -2.99
CA VAL A 119 3.43 -10.74 -3.48
C VAL A 119 3.37 -12.11 -2.81
N GLU A 120 3.05 -12.19 -1.52
CA GLU A 120 2.83 -13.46 -0.82
C GLU A 120 1.70 -14.26 -1.49
N ASN A 121 0.55 -13.62 -1.73
CA ASN A 121 -0.58 -14.27 -2.42
C ASN A 121 -0.23 -14.68 -3.86
N LEU A 122 0.47 -13.81 -4.59
CA LEU A 122 0.92 -14.12 -5.95
C LEU A 122 1.94 -15.27 -5.96
N SER A 123 2.81 -15.36 -4.96
CA SER A 123 3.81 -16.43 -4.88
C SER A 123 3.14 -17.79 -4.71
N VAL A 124 2.06 -17.89 -3.91
CA VAL A 124 1.26 -19.12 -3.78
C VAL A 124 0.69 -19.57 -5.13
N LEU A 125 0.22 -18.63 -5.96
CA LEU A 125 -0.26 -18.95 -7.31
C LEU A 125 0.89 -19.44 -8.21
N LEU A 126 2.02 -18.71 -8.23
CA LEU A 126 3.15 -19.01 -9.10
C LEU A 126 3.86 -20.32 -8.74
N GLU A 127 3.73 -20.81 -7.50
CA GLU A 127 4.20 -22.13 -7.08
C GLU A 127 3.32 -23.28 -7.57
N GLN A 128 2.06 -22.99 -7.92
CA GLN A 128 1.08 -24.02 -8.33
C GLN A 128 0.90 -24.10 -9.85
N VAL A 129 1.22 -23.01 -10.57
CA VAL A 129 1.00 -22.92 -12.02
C VAL A 129 2.34 -22.89 -12.74
N PRO A 130 2.63 -23.91 -13.58
CA PRO A 130 3.81 -23.94 -14.43
C PRO A 130 3.90 -22.74 -15.38
N TYR A 131 5.13 -22.40 -15.76
CA TYR A 131 5.45 -21.25 -16.63
C TYR A 131 4.75 -21.31 -18.00
N ASP A 132 4.72 -22.50 -18.62
CA ASP A 132 4.08 -22.76 -19.90
C ASP A 132 2.55 -22.61 -19.84
N GLU A 133 1.94 -22.86 -18.68
CA GLU A 133 0.51 -22.61 -18.43
C GLU A 133 0.23 -21.13 -18.12
N LEU A 134 1.15 -20.44 -17.44
CA LEU A 134 1.02 -19.00 -17.13
C LEU A 134 1.16 -18.11 -18.37
N LEU A 135 2.05 -18.47 -19.29
CA LEU A 135 2.33 -17.75 -20.53
C LEU A 135 2.36 -18.72 -21.72
N PRO A 136 1.19 -19.20 -22.17
CA PRO A 136 1.09 -20.04 -23.35
C PRO A 136 1.44 -19.26 -24.61
N GLU A 137 2.05 -19.93 -25.60
CA GLU A 137 2.37 -19.38 -26.92
C GLU A 137 1.14 -18.90 -27.71
#